data_AF-A0A067JUF3-F1
#
_entry.id   AF-A0A067JUF3-F1
#
_cell.length_a   1.000
_cell.length_b   1.000
_cell.length_c   1.000
_cell.angle_alpha   90.00
_cell.angle_beta   90.00
_cell.angle_gamma   90.00
#
_symmetry.space_group_name_H-M   'P 1'
#
loop_
_entity.id
_entity.type
_entity.pdbx_description
1 polymer ?
#
loop_
_entity_poly.entity_id
_entity_poly.type
_entity_poly.pdbx_seq_one_letter_code
_entity_poly.pdbx_strand_id
1 'polypeptide(L)'
;MSGAFATVQGDCSSFRYQKPHSCQQNPVITDLMPDAPLANKSDECCHGGLLSAWAIDPSKAFSSFDITVGNLNISSTVPPVNLTLLAPGPGYSCGPVLETDPTQLSDFGGRRKVQVYRTWKSTCTYSSFLANKKPVCCVSLSTFYNPTVTSCPECSCGCKETNQNKVPCIREGSFSSLSNLDDADVVQCTEHMCPVRVHWHVMKNYMSYWRVKLTISNYNYKRNYSDWNVLVQHPGFSQNTATYSFNSTILPTVGFTDKAALFWGLQFYNTELLQANEKQLGSVTTEILLEKDLSIFTLSNGWALPRRIYFIGEECRMSLPDNFPMLPNGGCNIKPPPNILLLFVILITCL
;
A
#
# COMPACT_ATOMS: atom_id res chain seq x y z
N MET A 1 -26.26 -14.99 -14.97
CA MET A 1 -25.04 -14.46 -14.34
C MET A 1 -25.48 -13.40 -13.37
N SER A 2 -24.95 -13.43 -12.15
CA SER A 2 -25.20 -12.48 -11.06
C SER A 2 -23.86 -12.05 -10.49
N GLY A 3 -23.76 -10.81 -10.02
CA GLY A 3 -22.54 -10.26 -9.42
C GLY A 3 -21.51 -9.68 -10.41
N ALA A 4 -21.47 -10.20 -11.63
CA ALA A 4 -20.53 -9.76 -12.66
C ALA A 4 -21.16 -9.85 -14.06
N PHE A 5 -20.44 -9.37 -15.07
CA PHE A 5 -20.80 -9.48 -16.47
C PHE A 5 -19.59 -9.82 -17.34
N ALA A 6 -19.82 -10.44 -18.49
CA ALA A 6 -18.80 -10.65 -19.51
C ALA A 6 -18.77 -9.43 -20.44
N THR A 7 -17.57 -8.94 -20.73
CA THR A 7 -17.40 -7.75 -21.58
C THR A 7 -17.80 -7.99 -23.03
N VAL A 8 -17.74 -9.24 -23.51
CA VAL A 8 -18.07 -9.63 -24.88
C VAL A 8 -18.92 -10.89 -24.90
N GLN A 9 -20.02 -10.85 -25.67
CA GLN A 9 -20.92 -12.00 -25.83
C GLN A 9 -20.35 -13.09 -26.76
N GLY A 10 -19.68 -12.71 -27.86
CA GLY A 10 -19.19 -13.65 -28.88
C GLY A 10 -20.31 -14.27 -29.73
N ASP A 11 -19.99 -15.32 -30.49
CA ASP A 11 -20.96 -16.03 -31.33
C ASP A 11 -21.70 -17.11 -30.53
N CYS A 12 -22.95 -16.81 -30.16
CA CYS A 12 -23.85 -17.72 -29.48
C CYS A 12 -24.89 -18.37 -30.39
N SER A 13 -24.66 -18.40 -31.71
CA SER A 13 -25.61 -18.95 -32.70
C SER A 13 -26.02 -20.41 -32.45
N SER A 14 -25.16 -21.20 -31.80
CA SER A 14 -25.46 -22.58 -31.39
C SER A 14 -26.57 -22.69 -30.34
N PHE A 15 -26.85 -21.62 -29.58
CA PHE A 15 -27.85 -21.61 -28.52
C PHE A 15 -29.17 -21.00 -29.02
N ARG A 16 -30.18 -21.85 -29.27
CA ARG A 16 -31.52 -21.42 -29.74
C ARG A 16 -32.40 -20.86 -28.62
N TYR A 17 -32.24 -21.37 -27.41
CA TYR A 17 -32.95 -20.94 -26.20
C TYR A 17 -31.95 -20.81 -25.05
N GLN A 18 -32.27 -19.99 -24.04
CA GLN A 18 -31.38 -19.73 -22.90
C GLN A 18 -29.95 -19.35 -23.33
N LYS A 19 -29.84 -18.33 -24.19
CA LYS A 19 -28.54 -17.84 -24.67
C LYS A 19 -27.66 -17.48 -23.46
N PRO A 20 -26.45 -18.05 -23.35
CA PRO A 20 -25.57 -17.75 -22.24
C PRO A 20 -25.08 -16.30 -22.34
N HIS A 21 -24.54 -15.80 -21.23
CA HIS A 21 -24.06 -14.42 -21.15
C HIS A 21 -22.83 -14.17 -22.05
N SER A 22 -21.99 -15.19 -22.25
CA SER A 22 -20.91 -15.19 -23.25
C SER A 22 -20.70 -16.61 -23.80
N CYS A 23 -20.34 -16.69 -25.08
CA CYS A 23 -19.93 -17.90 -25.79
C CYS A 23 -18.45 -17.88 -26.20
N GLN A 24 -17.68 -16.90 -25.72
CA GLN A 24 -16.24 -16.91 -25.93
C GLN A 24 -15.58 -18.03 -25.13
N GLN A 25 -14.50 -18.60 -25.68
CA GLN A 25 -13.70 -19.62 -24.98
C GLN A 25 -12.87 -19.01 -23.83
N ASN A 26 -12.56 -17.71 -23.92
CA ASN A 26 -11.74 -16.96 -22.97
C ASN A 26 -12.43 -15.64 -22.56
N PRO A 27 -13.61 -15.71 -21.91
CA PRO A 27 -14.37 -14.51 -21.59
C PRO A 27 -13.65 -13.67 -20.52
N VAL A 28 -13.65 -12.35 -20.71
CA VAL A 28 -13.22 -11.40 -19.67
C VAL A 28 -14.44 -11.03 -18.83
N ILE A 29 -14.36 -11.36 -17.54
CA ILE A 29 -15.41 -11.14 -16.56
C ILE A 29 -15.06 -9.93 -15.70
N THR A 30 -16.02 -9.02 -15.56
CA THR A 30 -15.88 -7.78 -14.79
C THR A 30 -16.98 -7.71 -13.74
N ASP A 31 -16.58 -7.33 -12.52
CA ASP A 31 -17.48 -7.11 -11.38
C ASP A 31 -18.49 -5.99 -11.69
N LEU A 32 -19.72 -6.14 -11.20
CA LEU A 32 -20.73 -5.10 -11.36
C LEU A 32 -20.44 -3.90 -10.46
N MET A 33 -21.03 -2.76 -10.78
CA MET A 33 -20.93 -1.56 -9.94
C MET A 33 -21.76 -1.69 -8.65
N PRO A 34 -21.38 -0.99 -7.57
CA PRO A 34 -22.11 -1.05 -6.29
C PRO A 34 -23.58 -0.64 -6.36
N ASP A 35 -23.97 0.15 -7.36
CA ASP A 35 -25.35 0.61 -7.63
C ASP A 35 -26.18 -0.38 -8.45
N ALA A 36 -25.63 -1.56 -8.79
CA ALA A 36 -26.34 -2.58 -9.55
C ALA A 36 -27.68 -2.98 -8.89
N PRO A 37 -28.72 -3.29 -9.69
CA PRO A 37 -30.02 -3.73 -9.17
C PRO A 37 -29.89 -4.98 -8.29
N LEU A 38 -30.66 -5.03 -7.19
CA LEU A 38 -30.64 -6.14 -6.23
C LEU A 38 -30.85 -7.51 -6.88
N ALA A 39 -31.69 -7.59 -7.93
CA ALA A 39 -31.94 -8.83 -8.66
C ALA A 39 -30.71 -9.40 -9.38
N ASN A 40 -29.70 -8.57 -9.65
CA ASN A 40 -28.49 -8.95 -10.37
C ASN A 40 -27.28 -9.10 -9.43
N LYS A 41 -27.43 -8.90 -8.12
CA LYS A 41 -26.36 -9.02 -7.13
C LYS A 41 -26.29 -10.45 -6.59
N SER A 42 -25.08 -10.96 -6.46
CA SER A 42 -24.76 -12.16 -5.69
C SER A 42 -24.40 -11.77 -4.25
N ASP A 43 -24.32 -12.77 -3.38
CA ASP A 43 -23.82 -12.58 -2.01
C ASP A 43 -22.38 -12.04 -2.05
N GLU A 44 -22.10 -11.04 -1.21
CA GLU A 44 -20.74 -10.49 -1.06
C GLU A 44 -20.16 -9.89 -2.37
N CYS A 45 -21.04 -9.50 -3.30
CA CYS A 45 -20.78 -8.55 -4.39
C CYS A 45 -21.40 -7.18 -4.04
N CYS A 46 -21.17 -6.10 -4.76
CA CYS A 46 -20.41 -5.88 -5.97
C CYS A 46 -19.61 -4.59 -5.75
N HIS A 47 -18.35 -4.55 -6.18
CA HIS A 47 -17.43 -3.49 -5.79
C HIS A 47 -16.86 -2.71 -6.99
N GLY A 48 -17.39 -2.92 -8.19
CA GLY A 48 -16.92 -2.26 -9.40
C GLY A 48 -15.47 -2.59 -9.74
N GLY A 49 -14.97 -3.73 -9.27
CA GLY A 49 -13.57 -4.15 -9.41
C GLY A 49 -12.60 -3.51 -8.41
N LEU A 50 -13.08 -2.70 -7.46
CA LEU A 50 -12.25 -2.16 -6.39
C LEU A 50 -12.29 -3.09 -5.18
N LEU A 51 -11.16 -3.69 -4.83
CA LEU A 51 -11.03 -4.50 -3.62
C LEU A 51 -10.22 -3.76 -2.56
N SER A 52 -10.73 -3.76 -1.33
CA SER A 52 -9.99 -3.27 -0.16
C SER A 52 -8.92 -4.28 0.26
N ALA A 53 -7.90 -3.81 0.98
CA ALA A 53 -7.01 -4.73 1.66
C ALA A 53 -7.78 -5.46 2.76
N TRP A 54 -7.63 -6.80 2.84
CA TRP A 54 -8.29 -7.63 3.85
C TRP A 54 -8.13 -7.11 5.28
N ALA A 55 -6.97 -6.56 5.59
CA ALA A 55 -6.67 -6.04 6.93
C ALA A 55 -7.35 -4.69 7.24
N ILE A 56 -7.85 -3.98 6.23
CA ILE A 56 -8.57 -2.69 6.37
C ILE A 56 -10.07 -2.95 6.45
N ASP A 57 -10.62 -3.65 5.45
CA ASP A 57 -12.05 -3.97 5.39
C ASP A 57 -12.25 -5.37 4.78
N PRO A 58 -12.36 -6.43 5.62
CA PRO A 58 -12.56 -7.79 5.15
C PRO A 58 -13.81 -7.95 4.29
N SER A 59 -14.85 -7.14 4.52
CA SER A 59 -16.13 -7.25 3.80
C SER A 59 -16.06 -6.76 2.35
N LYS A 60 -15.04 -5.96 2.02
CA LYS A 60 -14.78 -5.44 0.67
C LYS A 60 -13.50 -5.99 0.06
N ALA A 61 -12.89 -7.00 0.69
CA ALA A 61 -11.59 -7.53 0.29
C ALA A 61 -11.68 -8.67 -0.73
N PHE A 62 -12.89 -9.03 -1.13
CA PHE A 62 -13.15 -10.03 -2.14
C PHE A 62 -14.44 -9.66 -2.89
N SER A 63 -14.64 -10.26 -4.06
CA SER A 63 -15.89 -10.18 -4.82
C SER A 63 -16.25 -11.58 -5.29
N SER A 64 -17.55 -11.87 -5.29
CA SER A 64 -18.11 -13.16 -5.68
C SER A 64 -19.17 -12.96 -6.76
N PHE A 65 -19.29 -13.90 -7.69
CA PHE A 65 -20.28 -13.86 -8.75
C PHE A 65 -20.66 -15.27 -9.20
N ASP A 66 -21.89 -15.43 -9.68
CA ASP A 66 -22.39 -16.73 -10.17
C ASP A 66 -22.45 -16.75 -11.69
N ILE A 67 -21.90 -17.82 -12.27
CA ILE A 67 -21.92 -18.07 -13.70
C ILE A 67 -22.64 -19.39 -13.97
N THR A 68 -23.62 -19.35 -14.86
CA THR A 68 -24.21 -20.55 -15.43
C THR A 68 -23.43 -20.94 -16.67
N VAL A 69 -22.71 -22.06 -16.60
CA VAL A 69 -21.94 -22.59 -17.72
C VAL A 69 -22.80 -23.60 -18.47
N GLY A 70 -23.05 -23.35 -19.75
CA GLY A 70 -23.81 -24.24 -20.62
C GLY A 70 -22.98 -25.43 -21.12
N ASN A 71 -23.65 -26.50 -21.54
CA ASN A 71 -23.05 -27.67 -22.19
C ASN A 71 -21.94 -28.38 -21.37
N LEU A 72 -22.05 -28.35 -20.04
CA LEU A 72 -21.13 -29.08 -19.16
C LEU A 72 -21.54 -30.55 -19.01
N ASN A 73 -20.60 -31.45 -19.26
CA ASN A 73 -20.71 -32.85 -18.86
C ASN A 73 -19.99 -33.06 -17.52
N ILE A 74 -20.77 -33.26 -16.45
CA ILE A 74 -20.32 -33.26 -15.04
C ILE A 74 -19.19 -34.28 -14.79
N SER A 75 -19.20 -35.42 -15.49
CA SER A 75 -18.21 -36.49 -15.34
C SER A 75 -16.84 -36.14 -15.93
N SER A 76 -16.78 -35.20 -16.87
CA SER A 76 -15.56 -34.77 -17.57
C SER A 76 -15.21 -33.31 -17.31
N THR A 77 -15.78 -32.68 -16.28
CA THR A 77 -15.53 -31.25 -16.01
C THR A 77 -14.06 -31.02 -15.64
N VAL A 78 -13.36 -30.31 -16.52
CA VAL A 78 -11.98 -29.87 -16.33
C VAL A 78 -11.98 -28.47 -15.72
N PRO A 79 -11.08 -28.14 -14.79
CA PRO A 79 -10.92 -26.77 -14.31
C PRO A 79 -10.61 -25.79 -15.45
N PRO A 80 -10.94 -24.50 -15.30
CA PRO A 80 -10.45 -23.48 -16.21
C PRO A 80 -8.91 -23.47 -16.23
N VAL A 81 -8.35 -23.31 -17.42
CA VAL A 81 -6.90 -23.21 -17.62
C VAL A 81 -6.51 -21.75 -17.86
N ASN A 82 -5.30 -21.37 -17.44
CA ASN A 82 -4.71 -20.04 -17.68
C ASN A 82 -5.56 -18.87 -17.15
N LEU A 83 -6.04 -18.98 -15.91
CA LEU A 83 -6.72 -17.88 -15.24
C LEU A 83 -5.80 -16.66 -15.13
N THR A 84 -6.28 -15.50 -15.55
CA THR A 84 -5.52 -14.24 -15.48
C THR A 84 -6.32 -13.23 -14.69
N LEU A 85 -5.73 -12.69 -13.62
CA LEU A 85 -6.31 -11.57 -12.88
C LEU A 85 -5.86 -10.27 -13.55
N LEU A 86 -6.80 -9.61 -14.24
CA LEU A 86 -6.55 -8.31 -14.85
C LEU A 86 -6.75 -7.22 -13.80
N ALA A 87 -5.66 -6.59 -13.38
CA ALA A 87 -5.66 -5.37 -12.59
C ALA A 87 -5.01 -4.23 -13.41
N PRO A 88 -5.10 -2.97 -12.97
CA PRO A 88 -4.32 -1.90 -13.56
C PRO A 88 -2.81 -2.24 -13.55
N GLY A 89 -2.20 -2.34 -14.72
CA GLY A 89 -0.80 -2.72 -14.90
C GLY A 89 -0.54 -4.24 -14.91
N PRO A 90 0.61 -4.70 -15.44
CA PRO A 90 0.92 -6.12 -15.62
C PRO A 90 1.42 -6.84 -14.35
N GLY A 91 0.89 -6.50 -13.19
CA GLY A 91 1.49 -6.90 -11.90
C GLY A 91 1.12 -8.26 -11.36
N TYR A 92 -0.04 -8.81 -11.71
CA TYR A 92 -0.51 -10.09 -11.15
C TYR A 92 -0.24 -11.26 -12.09
N SER A 93 0.32 -12.33 -11.52
CA SER A 93 0.49 -13.62 -12.18
C SER A 93 -0.17 -14.72 -11.36
N CYS A 94 -1.05 -15.50 -11.97
CA CYS A 94 -1.77 -16.58 -11.30
C CYS A 94 -1.09 -17.92 -11.53
N GLY A 95 -0.97 -18.70 -10.45
CA GLY A 95 -0.49 -20.07 -10.50
C GLY A 95 -1.50 -21.05 -11.12
N PRO A 96 -1.14 -22.33 -11.24
CA PRO A 96 -2.04 -23.37 -11.73
C PRO A 96 -3.31 -23.46 -10.87
N VAL A 97 -4.41 -23.82 -11.51
CA VAL A 97 -5.69 -24.08 -10.86
C VAL A 97 -5.66 -25.49 -10.27
N LEU A 98 -5.72 -25.58 -8.94
CA LEU A 98 -5.63 -26.84 -8.20
C LEU A 98 -6.99 -27.20 -7.62
N GLU A 99 -7.36 -28.48 -7.67
CA GLU A 99 -8.55 -28.98 -6.99
C GLU A 99 -8.30 -29.07 -5.49
N THR A 100 -9.28 -28.66 -4.70
CA THR A 100 -9.22 -28.63 -3.23
C THR A 100 -10.47 -29.26 -2.63
N ASP A 101 -10.51 -29.35 -1.29
CA ASP A 101 -11.70 -29.79 -0.58
C ASP A 101 -12.94 -28.97 -1.00
N PRO A 102 -14.09 -29.62 -1.23
CA PRO A 102 -15.25 -28.89 -1.73
C PRO A 102 -15.80 -27.89 -0.72
N THR A 103 -16.05 -26.67 -1.19
CA THR A 103 -16.59 -25.55 -0.42
C THR A 103 -17.96 -25.90 0.16
N GLN A 104 -18.16 -25.58 1.44
CA GLN A 104 -19.47 -25.69 2.08
C GLN A 104 -20.14 -24.32 2.10
N LEU A 105 -21.33 -24.25 1.51
CA LEU A 105 -22.18 -23.08 1.52
C LEU A 105 -23.32 -23.28 2.53
N SER A 106 -23.78 -22.18 3.11
CA SER A 106 -24.92 -22.17 4.02
C SER A 106 -26.21 -21.94 3.24
N ASP A 107 -27.21 -22.77 3.49
CA ASP A 107 -28.54 -22.73 2.87
C ASP A 107 -29.63 -22.65 3.97
N PHE A 108 -30.85 -22.27 3.61
CA PHE A 108 -31.99 -22.09 4.51
C PHE A 108 -31.67 -21.19 5.73
N GLY A 109 -31.11 -20.01 5.47
CA GLY A 109 -30.75 -19.05 6.53
C GLY A 109 -29.69 -19.60 7.51
N GLY A 110 -28.79 -20.46 7.04
CA GLY A 110 -27.69 -21.02 7.83
C GLY A 110 -27.98 -22.35 8.53
N ARG A 111 -29.19 -22.91 8.37
CA ARG A 111 -29.59 -24.15 9.04
C ARG A 111 -29.19 -25.43 8.30
N ARG A 112 -28.90 -25.32 7.01
CA ARG A 112 -28.42 -26.43 6.17
C ARG A 112 -27.07 -26.05 5.60
N LYS A 113 -26.14 -27.00 5.55
CA LYS A 113 -24.91 -26.86 4.77
C LYS A 113 -25.07 -27.65 3.48
N VAL A 114 -24.74 -27.01 2.36
CA VAL A 114 -24.71 -27.63 1.03
C VAL A 114 -23.27 -27.63 0.57
N GLN A 115 -22.80 -28.78 0.13
CA GLN A 115 -21.44 -28.94 -0.38
C GLN A 115 -21.46 -28.80 -1.90
N VAL A 116 -20.56 -27.97 -2.43
CA VAL A 116 -20.38 -27.87 -3.89
C VAL A 116 -19.75 -29.16 -4.42
N TYR A 117 -19.98 -29.47 -5.69
CA TYR A 117 -19.48 -30.71 -6.29
C TYR A 117 -17.94 -30.76 -6.33
N ARG A 118 -17.30 -29.66 -6.74
CA ARG A 118 -15.85 -29.47 -6.80
C ARG A 118 -15.50 -28.02 -6.52
N THR A 119 -14.33 -27.81 -5.92
CA THR A 119 -13.74 -26.49 -5.74
C THR A 119 -12.36 -26.48 -6.35
N TRP A 120 -12.07 -25.43 -7.11
CA TRP A 120 -10.73 -25.17 -7.61
C TRP A 120 -10.22 -23.83 -7.10
N LYS A 121 -8.92 -23.79 -6.81
CA LYS A 121 -8.24 -22.61 -6.28
C LYS A 121 -7.02 -22.30 -7.14
N SER A 122 -6.85 -21.03 -7.47
CA SER A 122 -5.59 -20.49 -7.98
C SER A 122 -5.16 -19.34 -7.09
N THR A 123 -3.84 -19.18 -6.93
CA THR A 123 -3.26 -18.08 -6.18
C THR A 123 -2.56 -17.15 -7.15
N CYS A 124 -2.99 -15.89 -7.15
CA CYS A 124 -2.37 -14.84 -7.93
C CYS A 124 -1.42 -14.03 -7.04
N THR A 125 -0.19 -13.86 -7.49
CA THR A 125 0.84 -13.11 -6.79
C THR A 125 1.15 -11.82 -7.54
N TYR A 126 1.34 -10.75 -6.77
CA TYR A 126 1.77 -9.46 -7.31
C TYR A 126 3.29 -9.40 -7.43
N SER A 127 3.80 -8.97 -8.58
CA SER A 127 5.21 -8.73 -8.83
C SER A 127 5.44 -7.27 -9.16
N SER A 128 6.06 -6.53 -8.24
CA SER A 128 6.42 -5.12 -8.45
C SER A 128 7.37 -4.93 -9.63
N PHE A 129 8.24 -5.92 -9.89
CA PHE A 129 9.16 -5.91 -11.03
C PHE A 129 8.42 -5.95 -12.38
N LEU A 130 7.33 -6.71 -12.47
CA LEU A 130 6.51 -6.77 -13.68
C LEU A 130 5.60 -5.55 -13.77
N ALA A 131 4.93 -5.21 -12.66
CA ALA A 131 3.89 -4.20 -12.62
C ALA A 131 4.37 -2.81 -13.00
N ASN A 132 5.56 -2.41 -12.53
CA ASN A 132 5.95 -1.02 -12.61
C ASN A 132 7.42 -0.81 -12.97
N LYS A 133 7.64 -0.18 -14.13
CA LYS A 133 8.98 0.23 -14.58
C LYS A 133 9.48 1.46 -13.85
N LYS A 134 8.58 2.25 -13.23
CA LYS A 134 8.92 3.50 -12.52
C LYS A 134 8.19 3.58 -11.18
N PRO A 135 8.92 3.66 -10.05
CA PRO A 135 8.31 3.82 -8.73
C PRO A 135 7.33 4.99 -8.69
N VAL A 136 6.27 4.87 -7.89
CA VAL A 136 5.28 5.95 -7.68
C VAL A 136 5.59 6.83 -6.47
N CYS A 137 6.52 6.38 -5.62
CA CYS A 137 6.88 7.05 -4.39
C CYS A 137 8.36 6.92 -4.05
N CYS A 138 8.83 7.88 -3.25
CA CYS A 138 10.16 7.85 -2.63
C CYS A 138 10.06 8.13 -1.13
N VAL A 139 11.12 7.78 -0.41
CA VAL A 139 11.22 7.96 1.03
C VAL A 139 12.32 8.95 1.36
N SER A 140 12.00 9.89 2.26
CA SER A 140 13.00 10.74 2.90
C SER A 140 13.05 10.48 4.40
N LEU A 141 14.24 10.55 4.98
CA LEU A 141 14.51 10.13 6.36
C LEU A 141 15.14 11.28 7.13
N SER A 142 14.72 11.48 8.37
CA SER A 142 15.34 12.45 9.27
C SER A 142 15.29 11.98 10.72
N THR A 143 16.14 12.54 11.56
CA THR A 143 16.17 12.24 12.99
C THR A 143 16.44 13.51 13.77
N PHE A 144 16.01 13.58 15.03
CA PHE A 144 16.35 14.71 15.89
C PHE A 144 17.84 14.79 16.26
N TYR A 145 18.60 13.73 16.00
CA TYR A 145 20.04 13.68 16.26
C TYR A 145 20.89 14.25 15.14
N ASN A 146 20.33 14.37 13.94
CA ASN A 146 21.05 14.83 12.76
C ASN A 146 20.28 15.98 12.10
N PRO A 147 20.85 17.19 11.97
CA PRO A 147 20.17 18.31 11.34
C PRO A 147 19.96 18.09 9.83
N THR A 148 20.73 17.20 9.21
CA THR A 148 20.62 16.88 7.79
C THR A 148 19.53 15.85 7.55
N VAL A 149 18.62 16.18 6.63
CA VAL A 149 17.59 15.26 6.13
C VAL A 149 18.18 14.47 4.97
N THR A 150 18.10 13.15 5.03
CA THR A 150 18.34 12.29 3.87
C THR A 150 17.14 12.42 2.94
N SER A 151 17.30 13.18 1.86
CA SER A 151 16.29 13.38 0.84
C SER A 151 16.01 12.08 0.06
N CYS A 152 14.92 12.09 -0.72
CA CYS A 152 14.68 11.04 -1.69
C CYS A 152 15.84 10.98 -2.70
N PRO A 153 16.25 9.77 -3.15
CA PRO A 153 17.25 9.66 -4.20
C PRO A 153 16.85 10.42 -5.46
N GLU A 154 17.82 11.08 -6.09
CA GLU A 154 17.62 11.79 -7.34
C GLU A 154 17.01 10.87 -8.40
N CYS A 155 16.07 11.39 -9.17
CA CYS A 155 15.44 10.68 -10.28
C CYS A 155 14.75 9.36 -9.91
N SER A 156 14.34 9.17 -8.64
CA SER A 156 13.66 7.97 -8.14
C SER A 156 12.47 7.52 -9.00
N CYS A 157 11.66 8.46 -9.49
CA CYS A 157 10.48 8.17 -10.31
C CYS A 157 10.69 8.49 -11.81
N GLY A 158 11.96 8.63 -12.21
CA GLY A 158 12.41 8.78 -13.59
C GLY A 158 12.55 10.24 -14.03
N CYS A 159 13.80 10.67 -14.19
CA CYS A 159 14.15 11.87 -14.96
C CYS A 159 14.28 11.53 -16.46
N LYS A 160 14.16 12.53 -17.33
CA LYS A 160 14.57 12.38 -18.73
C LYS A 160 15.95 13.00 -18.94
N GLU A 161 16.74 12.38 -19.81
CA GLU A 161 17.91 13.03 -20.41
C GLU A 161 17.45 14.16 -21.36
N THR A 162 18.31 15.15 -21.51
CA THR A 162 18.06 16.53 -21.95
C THR A 162 17.41 16.72 -23.34
N ASN A 163 17.16 15.65 -24.11
CA ASN A 163 16.82 15.74 -25.54
C ASN A 163 15.50 15.06 -25.98
N GLN A 164 14.63 14.57 -25.09
CA GLN A 164 13.30 14.07 -25.51
C GLN A 164 12.18 14.47 -24.54
N ASN A 165 11.19 15.21 -25.06
CA ASN A 165 9.87 15.57 -24.51
C ASN A 165 9.72 15.51 -22.97
N LYS A 166 9.89 16.64 -22.27
CA LYS A 166 9.70 16.82 -20.82
C LYS A 166 8.61 15.91 -20.21
N VAL A 167 8.95 15.19 -19.13
CA VAL A 167 7.91 14.81 -18.15
C VAL A 167 7.28 16.12 -17.69
N PRO A 168 5.95 16.27 -17.73
CA PRO A 168 5.32 17.52 -17.37
C PRO A 168 5.40 17.69 -15.85
N CYS A 169 6.50 18.27 -15.38
CA CYS A 169 6.54 18.82 -14.04
C CYS A 169 6.35 20.33 -14.10
N ILE A 170 5.69 20.86 -13.07
CA ILE A 170 5.41 22.29 -12.96
C ILE A 170 6.34 22.87 -11.90
N ARG A 171 7.07 23.93 -12.29
CA ARG A 171 7.84 24.73 -11.36
C ARG A 171 6.90 25.68 -10.63
N GLU A 172 7.20 25.92 -9.37
CA GLU A 172 6.50 26.88 -8.53
C GLU A 172 6.44 28.25 -9.24
N GLY A 173 5.23 28.78 -9.45
CA GLY A 173 4.99 30.04 -10.18
C GLY A 173 4.71 29.92 -11.68
N SER A 174 4.67 28.71 -12.27
CA SER A 174 4.40 28.49 -13.72
C SER A 174 3.07 27.74 -13.99
N PHE A 175 2.02 28.10 -13.24
CA PHE A 175 0.70 27.42 -13.25
C PHE A 175 -0.14 27.64 -14.52
N SER A 176 0.21 28.62 -15.36
CA SER A 176 -0.44 28.88 -16.65
C SER A 176 -0.35 27.72 -17.66
N SER A 177 0.40 26.67 -17.34
CA SER A 177 0.60 25.47 -18.15
C SER A 177 -0.31 24.27 -17.80
N LEU A 178 -1.09 24.31 -16.70
CA LEU A 178 -1.95 23.18 -16.28
C LEU A 178 -3.05 22.83 -17.28
N SER A 179 -3.58 23.82 -17.99
CA SER A 179 -4.76 23.71 -18.85
C SER A 179 -4.52 22.93 -20.16
N ASN A 180 -3.25 22.75 -20.56
CA ASN A 180 -2.88 22.12 -21.85
C ASN A 180 -2.28 20.72 -21.72
N LEU A 181 -2.30 20.13 -20.51
CA LEU A 181 -1.70 18.82 -20.24
C LEU A 181 -2.79 17.81 -19.89
N ASP A 182 -3.16 16.93 -20.82
CA ASP A 182 -4.18 15.89 -20.57
C ASP A 182 -3.71 14.74 -19.67
N ASP A 183 -2.48 14.79 -19.18
CA ASP A 183 -1.88 13.74 -18.36
C ASP A 183 -2.27 13.87 -16.86
N ALA A 184 -2.68 12.76 -16.25
CA ALA A 184 -3.07 12.69 -14.84
C ALA A 184 -1.86 12.71 -13.88
N ASP A 185 -0.64 12.55 -14.39
CA ASP A 185 0.59 12.46 -13.58
C ASP A 185 1.48 13.71 -13.64
N VAL A 186 0.86 14.89 -13.76
CA VAL A 186 1.58 16.18 -13.66
C VAL A 186 1.99 16.45 -12.22
N VAL A 187 3.31 16.50 -11.96
CA VAL A 187 3.88 16.66 -10.61
C VAL A 187 4.61 17.98 -10.42
N GLN A 188 4.85 18.42 -9.18
CA GLN A 188 5.78 19.52 -8.92
C GLN A 188 7.22 19.11 -9.25
N CYS A 189 7.96 19.98 -9.93
CA CYS A 189 9.37 19.72 -10.26
C CYS A 189 10.20 19.61 -8.98
N THR A 190 10.79 18.44 -8.79
CA THR A 190 11.68 18.11 -7.67
C THR A 190 12.84 17.26 -8.20
N GLU A 191 13.91 17.10 -7.44
CA GLU A 191 15.05 16.25 -7.83
C GLU A 191 14.65 14.78 -7.98
N HIS A 192 13.70 14.29 -7.19
CA HIS A 192 13.27 12.90 -7.19
C HIS A 192 12.14 12.61 -8.20
N MET A 193 11.40 13.63 -8.65
CA MET A 193 10.31 13.55 -9.65
C MET A 193 9.16 12.60 -9.28
N CYS A 194 8.99 12.30 -8.00
CA CYS A 194 7.98 11.34 -7.53
C CYS A 194 6.63 12.01 -7.23
N PRO A 195 5.51 11.41 -7.65
CA PRO A 195 4.16 11.87 -7.28
C PRO A 195 3.93 11.88 -5.76
N VAL A 196 4.50 10.92 -5.03
CA VAL A 196 4.32 10.80 -3.59
C VAL A 196 5.66 10.73 -2.87
N ARG A 197 5.75 11.40 -1.72
CA ARG A 197 6.88 11.29 -0.79
C ARG A 197 6.38 10.80 0.55
N VAL A 198 7.01 9.75 1.08
CA VAL A 198 6.80 9.31 2.45
C VAL A 198 7.99 9.77 3.30
N HIS A 199 7.73 10.63 4.28
CA HIS A 199 8.76 11.14 5.19
C HIS A 199 8.67 10.42 6.54
N TRP A 200 9.78 9.81 6.95
CA TRP A 200 9.93 9.18 8.26
C TRP A 200 10.89 10.02 9.11
N HIS A 201 10.35 10.63 10.17
CA HIS A 201 11.10 11.48 11.08
C HIS A 201 11.13 10.88 12.48
N VAL A 202 12.33 10.57 12.98
CA VAL A 202 12.53 10.15 14.37
C VAL A 202 12.54 11.39 15.27
N MET A 203 11.44 11.66 15.97
CA MET A 203 11.24 12.89 16.74
C MET A 203 11.98 12.88 18.07
N LYS A 204 11.77 11.83 18.86
CA LYS A 204 12.24 11.77 20.25
C LYS A 204 12.49 10.34 20.67
N ASN A 205 13.47 10.20 21.55
CA ASN A 205 13.86 8.96 22.20
C ASN A 205 13.58 9.07 23.71
N TYR A 206 12.55 8.39 24.21
CA TYR A 206 12.24 8.31 25.64
C TYR A 206 12.85 7.05 26.26
N MET A 207 12.71 6.82 27.56
CA MET A 207 13.26 5.61 28.18
C MET A 207 12.63 4.33 27.63
N SER A 208 11.30 4.24 27.61
CA SER A 208 10.55 3.05 27.22
C SER A 208 10.00 3.07 25.79
N TYR A 209 9.98 4.22 25.11
CA TYR A 209 9.40 4.34 23.77
C TYR A 209 10.16 5.30 22.86
N TRP A 210 9.96 5.13 21.56
CA TRP A 210 10.34 6.07 20.52
C TRP A 210 9.12 6.76 19.95
N ARG A 211 9.28 8.04 19.63
CA ARG A 211 8.26 8.79 18.89
C ARG A 211 8.76 9.05 17.48
N VAL A 212 7.99 8.61 16.51
CA VAL A 212 8.22 8.82 15.08
C VAL A 212 7.07 9.65 14.53
N LYS A 213 7.37 10.56 13.62
CA LYS A 213 6.39 11.25 12.79
C LYS A 213 6.47 10.72 11.38
N LEU A 214 5.34 10.23 10.87
CA LEU A 214 5.19 9.75 9.50
C LEU A 214 4.32 10.77 8.75
N THR A 215 4.85 11.31 7.67
CA THR A 215 4.15 12.28 6.82
C THR A 215 4.15 11.79 5.39
N ILE A 216 2.97 11.73 4.77
CA ILE A 216 2.81 11.39 3.35
C ILE A 216 2.45 12.68 2.62
N SER A 217 3.20 13.03 1.59
CA SER A 217 3.01 14.25 0.79
C SER A 217 2.72 13.89 -0.66
N ASN A 218 1.71 14.53 -1.24
CA ASN A 218 1.31 14.39 -2.63
C ASN A 218 1.78 15.60 -3.44
N TYR A 219 2.63 15.33 -4.43
CA TYR A 219 3.22 16.28 -5.37
C TYR A 219 2.47 16.34 -6.70
N ASN A 220 1.46 15.48 -6.91
CA ASN A 220 0.65 15.48 -8.12
C ASN A 220 -0.40 16.60 -8.06
N TYR A 221 -0.59 17.35 -9.14
CA TYR A 221 -1.53 18.47 -9.23
C TYR A 221 -2.95 18.11 -9.71
N LYS A 222 -3.13 16.89 -10.24
CA LYS A 222 -4.39 16.43 -10.86
C LYS A 222 -4.95 15.16 -10.24
N ARG A 223 -4.23 14.55 -9.29
CA ARG A 223 -4.58 13.26 -8.70
C ARG A 223 -4.69 13.33 -7.19
N ASN A 224 -5.88 13.02 -6.69
CA ASN A 224 -6.12 12.67 -5.30
C ASN A 224 -5.90 11.17 -5.11
N TYR A 225 -5.45 10.77 -3.91
CA TYR A 225 -5.41 9.37 -3.51
C TYR A 225 -6.45 9.11 -2.42
N SER A 226 -7.63 8.62 -2.82
CA SER A 226 -8.68 8.16 -1.92
C SER A 226 -8.35 6.77 -1.39
N ASP A 227 -8.75 6.48 -0.14
CA ASP A 227 -8.47 5.23 0.58
C ASP A 227 -6.99 4.82 0.54
N TRP A 228 -6.11 5.83 0.61
CA TRP A 228 -4.68 5.63 0.63
C TRP A 228 -4.27 4.75 1.82
N ASN A 229 -3.24 3.94 1.59
CA ASN A 229 -2.62 3.15 2.64
C ASN A 229 -1.09 3.14 2.46
N VAL A 230 -0.40 2.99 3.58
CA VAL A 230 1.05 2.84 3.61
C VAL A 230 1.41 1.65 4.48
N LEU A 231 2.23 0.75 3.95
CA LEU A 231 2.79 -0.38 4.68
C LEU A 231 4.24 -0.05 5.04
N VAL A 232 4.60 -0.15 6.31
CA VAL A 232 5.96 0.09 6.78
C VAL A 232 6.49 -1.17 7.41
N GLN A 233 7.65 -1.65 6.93
CA GLN A 233 8.39 -2.73 7.54
C GLN A 233 9.47 -2.15 8.46
N HIS A 234 9.39 -2.48 9.76
CA HIS A 234 10.33 -1.97 10.76
C HIS A 234 10.43 -2.94 11.96
N PRO A 235 11.64 -3.20 12.50
CA PRO A 235 11.83 -4.11 13.63
C PRO A 235 10.98 -3.75 14.87
N GLY A 236 10.87 -2.46 15.18
CA GLY A 236 10.07 -1.93 16.30
C GLY A 236 8.57 -2.24 16.28
N PHE A 237 8.00 -2.77 15.19
CA PHE A 237 6.62 -3.27 15.16
C PHE A 237 6.46 -4.66 15.82
N SER A 238 7.54 -5.25 16.35
CA SER A 238 7.47 -6.46 17.15
C SER A 238 6.86 -6.23 18.54
N GLN A 239 6.92 -5.00 19.05
CA GLN A 239 6.41 -4.59 20.36
C GLN A 239 5.09 -3.83 20.24
N ASN A 240 4.53 -3.37 21.38
CA ASN A 240 3.31 -2.57 21.32
C ASN A 240 3.56 -1.24 20.62
N THR A 241 2.60 -0.86 19.79
CA THR A 241 2.66 0.39 19.04
C THR A 241 1.35 1.15 19.16
N ALA A 242 1.45 2.46 19.38
CA ALA A 242 0.29 3.36 19.35
C ALA A 242 0.44 4.31 18.17
N THR A 243 -0.62 4.41 17.37
CA THR A 243 -0.69 5.30 16.21
C THR A 243 -1.72 6.38 16.49
N TYR A 244 -1.41 7.62 16.14
CA TYR A 244 -2.34 8.75 16.28
C TYR A 244 -2.87 9.19 14.92
N SER A 245 -4.08 9.73 14.85
CA SER A 245 -4.65 10.34 13.63
C SER A 245 -4.80 9.45 12.39
N PHE A 246 -4.29 8.21 12.39
CA PHE A 246 -4.45 7.15 11.38
C PHE A 246 -4.97 5.88 12.08
N ASN A 247 -5.63 5.02 11.32
CA ASN A 247 -5.81 3.63 11.70
C ASN A 247 -4.53 2.83 11.42
N SER A 248 -4.31 1.77 12.19
CA SER A 248 -3.17 0.88 11.96
C SER A 248 -3.44 -0.55 12.38
N THR A 249 -2.82 -1.49 11.69
CA THR A 249 -2.80 -2.91 12.08
C THR A 249 -1.45 -3.54 11.76
N ILE A 250 -1.06 -4.54 12.55
CA ILE A 250 0.19 -5.28 12.32
C ILE A 250 -0.11 -6.49 11.45
N LEU A 251 0.63 -6.64 10.35
CA LEU A 251 0.53 -7.77 9.45
C LEU A 251 1.56 -8.84 9.81
N PRO A 252 1.20 -10.14 9.70
CA PRO A 252 2.18 -11.21 9.78
C PRO A 252 3.12 -11.13 8.58
N THR A 253 4.42 -11.12 8.82
CA THR A 253 5.44 -11.19 7.78
C THR A 253 5.89 -12.64 7.62
N VAL A 254 5.61 -13.23 6.45
CA VAL A 254 6.06 -14.59 6.13
C VAL A 254 7.49 -14.52 5.61
N GLY A 255 8.44 -15.17 6.30
CA GLY A 255 9.82 -15.27 5.86
C GLY A 255 10.73 -14.08 6.22
N PHE A 256 10.24 -13.08 6.96
CA PHE A 256 11.05 -11.98 7.49
C PHE A 256 10.95 -11.90 9.01
N THR A 257 12.04 -11.51 9.67
CA THR A 257 12.07 -11.27 11.12
C THR A 257 11.32 -10.01 11.52
N ASP A 258 11.39 -8.97 10.67
CA ASP A 258 10.78 -7.68 10.93
C ASP A 258 9.28 -7.74 10.61
N LYS A 259 8.45 -7.23 11.53
CA LYS A 259 7.02 -7.08 11.30
C LYS A 259 6.72 -5.88 10.40
N ALA A 260 5.54 -5.90 9.80
CA ALA A 260 5.05 -4.81 8.98
C ALA A 260 3.76 -4.25 9.60
N ALA A 261 3.66 -2.92 9.65
CA ALA A 261 2.46 -2.22 10.06
C ALA A 261 1.81 -1.55 8.85
N LEU A 262 0.52 -1.79 8.67
CA LEU A 262 -0.31 -1.14 7.67
C LEU A 262 -1.03 0.04 8.31
N PHE A 263 -0.98 1.20 7.66
CA PHE A 263 -1.63 2.44 8.10
C PHE A 263 -2.56 2.97 7.01
N TRP A 264 -3.69 3.54 7.42
CA TRP A 264 -4.67 4.16 6.52
C TRP A 264 -5.45 5.28 7.23
N GLY A 265 -6.19 6.05 6.45
CA GLY A 265 -6.99 7.17 6.95
C GLY A 265 -8.12 6.77 7.91
N LEU A 266 -8.47 7.70 8.79
CA LEU A 266 -9.69 7.70 9.59
C LEU A 266 -10.85 8.20 8.73
N GLN A 267 -11.97 7.48 8.80
CA GLN A 267 -13.18 7.82 8.06
C GLN A 267 -13.65 9.24 8.41
N PHE A 268 -14.04 10.01 7.38
CA PHE A 268 -14.47 11.41 7.50
C PHE A 268 -13.40 12.40 7.99
N TYR A 269 -12.14 12.01 8.08
CA TYR A 269 -11.06 12.88 8.51
C TYR A 269 -9.94 12.99 7.47
N ASN A 270 -9.30 11.88 7.12
CA ASN A 270 -8.16 11.86 6.21
C ASN A 270 -8.13 10.61 5.32
N THR A 271 -9.29 10.15 4.88
CA THR A 271 -9.42 9.09 3.86
C THR A 271 -8.89 9.50 2.49
N GLU A 272 -8.74 10.81 2.25
CA GLU A 272 -8.21 11.33 0.99
C GLU A 272 -6.90 12.08 1.22
N LEU A 273 -5.88 11.69 0.46
CA LEU A 273 -4.65 12.46 0.30
C LEU A 273 -4.83 13.35 -0.93
N LEU A 274 -5.17 14.61 -0.67
CA LEU A 274 -5.46 15.61 -1.69
C LEU A 274 -4.23 15.89 -2.57
N GLN A 275 -4.48 16.34 -3.79
CA GLN A 275 -3.47 16.81 -4.73
C GLN A 275 -2.75 18.07 -4.23
N ALA A 276 -1.56 18.31 -4.77
CA ALA A 276 -0.86 19.58 -4.63
C ALA A 276 -1.67 20.71 -5.26
N ASN A 277 -1.53 21.92 -4.70
CA ASN A 277 -2.06 23.15 -5.27
C ASN A 277 -0.95 24.21 -5.37
N GLU A 278 -1.32 25.43 -5.75
CA GLU A 278 -0.34 26.50 -5.99
C GLU A 278 0.48 26.91 -4.76
N LYS A 279 -0.08 26.68 -3.56
CA LYS A 279 0.46 27.18 -2.29
C LYS A 279 1.09 26.09 -1.44
N GLN A 280 0.58 24.86 -1.53
CA GLN A 280 0.98 23.77 -0.67
C GLN A 280 0.75 22.40 -1.32
N LEU A 281 1.56 21.45 -0.87
CA LEU A 281 1.34 20.03 -1.13
C LEU A 281 0.16 19.54 -0.30
N GLY A 282 -0.61 18.61 -0.86
CA GLY A 282 -1.50 17.80 -0.05
C GLY A 282 -0.67 16.90 0.86
N SER A 283 -1.03 16.80 2.14
CA SER A 283 -0.30 15.93 3.06
C SER A 283 -1.17 15.40 4.18
N VAL A 284 -0.85 14.19 4.63
CA VAL A 284 -1.41 13.55 5.82
C VAL A 284 -0.26 13.19 6.75
N THR A 285 -0.50 13.27 8.06
CA THR A 285 0.55 13.04 9.05
C THR A 285 0.01 12.29 10.26
N THR A 286 0.84 11.41 10.81
CA THR A 286 0.60 10.68 12.04
C THR A 286 1.85 10.74 12.93
N GLU A 287 1.64 10.54 14.21
CA GLU A 287 2.70 10.19 15.15
C GLU A 287 2.53 8.74 15.59
N ILE A 288 3.65 8.04 15.72
CA ILE A 288 3.72 6.63 16.08
C ILE A 288 4.60 6.52 17.33
N LEU A 289 4.08 5.87 18.36
CA LEU A 289 4.86 5.42 19.50
C LEU A 289 5.23 3.97 19.32
N LEU A 290 6.53 3.69 19.38
CA LEU A 290 7.09 2.35 19.31
C LEU A 290 7.67 2.01 20.67
N GLU A 291 7.13 1.00 21.35
CA GLU A 291 7.71 0.48 22.58
C GLU A 291 9.09 -0.12 22.32
N LYS A 292 10.03 0.11 23.23
CA LYS A 292 11.38 -0.45 23.14
C LYS A 292 11.45 -1.82 23.76
N ASP A 293 11.97 -2.75 22.99
CA ASP A 293 12.54 -3.97 23.52
C ASP A 293 13.99 -3.73 23.92
N LEU A 294 14.32 -3.73 25.21
CA LEU A 294 15.69 -3.51 25.69
C LEU A 294 16.69 -4.57 25.19
N SER A 295 16.23 -5.74 24.73
CA SER A 295 17.09 -6.80 24.21
C SER A 295 17.46 -6.63 22.73
N ILE A 296 16.63 -5.92 21.96
CA ILE A 296 16.78 -5.74 20.50
C ILE A 296 17.12 -4.29 20.14
N PHE A 297 16.69 -3.36 20.97
CA PHE A 297 16.79 -1.93 20.71
C PHE A 297 18.25 -1.48 20.61
N THR A 298 18.59 -0.79 19.51
CA THR A 298 19.91 -0.18 19.32
C THR A 298 19.79 1.13 18.54
N LEU A 299 20.82 1.97 18.65
CA LEU A 299 21.02 3.16 17.82
C LEU A 299 21.98 2.88 16.65
N SER A 300 22.62 1.71 16.65
CA SER A 300 23.54 1.33 15.57
C SER A 300 22.78 1.00 14.28
N ASN A 301 23.48 1.14 13.15
CA ASN A 301 23.06 0.65 11.83
C ASN A 301 21.64 1.09 11.41
N GLY A 302 21.26 2.31 11.80
CA GLY A 302 19.97 2.90 11.40
C GLY A 302 18.75 2.13 11.90
N TRP A 303 18.84 1.42 13.04
CA TRP A 303 17.74 0.58 13.55
C TRP A 303 16.40 1.33 13.70
N ALA A 304 16.43 2.62 14.04
CA ALA A 304 15.23 3.45 14.19
C ALA A 304 14.57 3.87 12.86
N LEU A 305 15.10 3.41 11.72
CA LEU A 305 14.65 3.74 10.38
C LEU A 305 14.02 2.51 9.71
N PRO A 306 13.00 2.71 8.86
CA PRO A 306 12.27 1.61 8.25
C PRO A 306 13.16 0.84 7.28
N ARG A 307 12.88 -0.46 7.12
CA ARG A 307 13.57 -1.29 6.14
C ARG A 307 12.98 -1.14 4.75
N ARG A 308 11.64 -1.09 4.68
CA ARG A 308 10.87 -0.91 3.45
C ARG A 308 9.60 -0.14 3.73
N ILE A 309 9.14 0.59 2.72
CA ILE A 309 7.85 1.29 2.73
C ILE A 309 7.16 0.99 1.41
N TYR A 310 5.87 0.67 1.49
CA TYR A 310 5.00 0.54 0.33
C TYR A 310 3.87 1.55 0.43
N PHE A 311 3.55 2.22 -0.68
CA PHE A 311 2.40 3.11 -0.78
C PHE A 311 1.42 2.54 -1.80
N ILE A 312 0.18 2.24 -1.38
CA ILE A 312 -0.85 1.61 -2.23
C ILE A 312 -0.30 0.32 -2.90
N GLY A 313 0.44 -0.48 -2.13
CA GLY A 313 1.04 -1.74 -2.61
C GLY A 313 2.34 -1.60 -3.42
N GLU A 314 2.74 -0.39 -3.82
CA GLU A 314 3.97 -0.16 -4.58
C GLU A 314 5.16 0.15 -3.66
N GLU A 315 6.31 -0.48 -3.91
CA GLU A 315 7.53 -0.25 -3.13
C GLU A 315 8.10 1.15 -3.40
N CYS A 316 8.29 1.95 -2.35
CA CYS A 316 8.89 3.27 -2.47
C CYS A 316 10.42 3.18 -2.55
N ARG A 317 11.03 4.03 -3.38
CA ARG A 317 12.49 4.14 -3.44
C ARG A 317 13.04 4.76 -2.16
N MET A 318 13.96 4.05 -1.53
CA MET A 318 14.71 4.51 -0.36
C MET A 318 16.17 4.71 -0.72
N SER A 319 16.83 5.64 -0.04
CA SER A 319 18.29 5.77 -0.08
C SER A 319 18.97 4.50 0.45
N LEU A 320 20.22 4.29 0.08
CA LEU A 320 21.03 3.20 0.64
C LEU A 320 21.24 3.43 2.14
N PRO A 321 21.31 2.35 2.96
CA PRO A 321 21.52 2.47 4.41
C PRO A 321 22.74 3.31 4.81
N ASP A 322 23.79 3.33 4.00
CA ASP A 322 25.00 4.13 4.26
C ASP A 322 24.75 5.64 4.23
N ASN A 323 23.68 6.08 3.54
CA ASN A 323 23.29 7.47 3.42
C ASN A 323 22.19 7.86 4.43
N PHE A 324 21.81 6.95 5.33
CA PHE A 324 20.81 7.24 6.35
C PHE A 324 21.30 8.29 7.33
N PRO A 325 20.38 9.10 7.90
CA PRO A 325 20.77 10.10 8.88
C PRO A 325 21.41 9.40 10.08
N MET A 326 22.61 9.85 10.45
CA MET A 326 23.35 9.27 11.57
C MET A 326 22.53 9.30 12.86
N LEU A 327 22.54 8.18 13.57
CA LEU A 327 22.09 8.07 14.95
C LEU A 327 23.33 8.12 15.85
N PRO A 328 23.22 8.60 17.10
CA PRO A 328 24.37 8.67 17.99
C PRO A 328 24.84 7.24 18.27
N ASN A 329 26.12 6.98 17.98
CA ASN A 329 26.77 5.75 18.40
C ASN A 329 26.72 5.69 19.92
N GLY A 330 26.10 4.63 20.46
CA GLY A 330 26.00 4.44 21.90
C GLY A 330 27.37 4.53 22.56
N GLY A 331 27.55 5.51 23.45
CA GLY A 331 28.77 5.66 24.23
C GLY A 331 29.05 7.08 24.73
N CYS A 332 28.13 7.69 25.48
CA CYS A 332 28.58 8.74 26.40
C CYS A 332 29.16 8.06 27.65
N ASN A 333 30.34 7.44 27.50
CA ASN A 333 31.17 7.08 28.65
C ASN A 333 31.80 8.36 29.17
N ILE A 334 31.05 9.14 29.93
CA ILE A 334 31.65 10.10 30.85
C ILE A 334 32.34 9.23 31.90
N LYS A 335 33.60 8.88 31.68
CA LYS A 335 34.46 8.46 32.78
C LYS A 335 34.50 9.64 33.74
N PRO A 336 34.02 9.51 35.00
CA PRO A 336 34.31 10.53 35.97
C PRO A 336 35.84 10.65 36.07
N PRO A 337 36.43 11.86 35.98
CA PRO A 337 37.84 12.01 36.21
C PRO A 337 38.15 11.44 37.62
N PRO A 338 39.15 10.56 37.77
CA PRO A 338 39.51 10.11 39.09
C PRO A 338 40.16 11.29 39.80
N ASN A 339 39.62 11.65 40.97
CA ASN A 339 40.13 12.63 41.92
C ASN A 339 40.02 14.10 41.50
N ILE A 340 38.92 14.75 41.88
CA ILE A 340 39.00 16.04 42.59
C ILE A 340 37.98 16.01 43.73
N LEU A 341 38.46 15.59 44.90
CA LEU A 341 37.81 15.85 46.18
C LEU A 341 38.21 17.26 46.59
N LEU A 342 37.39 18.26 46.28
CA LEU A 342 37.43 19.54 46.98
C LEU A 342 36.11 20.28 46.80
N LEU A 343 35.46 20.51 47.94
CA LEU A 343 34.31 21.38 48.13
C LEU A 343 34.55 22.73 47.45
N PHE A 344 33.53 23.26 46.76
CA PHE A 344 33.05 24.61 47.04
C PHE A 344 31.55 24.70 46.73
N VAL A 345 30.78 24.92 47.80
CA VAL A 345 29.45 25.52 47.77
C VAL A 345 29.57 26.88 47.08
N ILE A 346 28.76 27.15 46.04
CA ILE A 346 28.19 28.48 45.71
C ILE A 346 27.01 28.30 44.72
N LEU A 347 25.84 28.75 45.21
CA LEU A 347 24.62 29.29 44.59
C LEU A 347 24.23 28.97 43.13
N ILE A 348 22.99 28.44 43.01
CA ILE A 348 21.81 29.11 42.42
C ILE A 348 22.08 30.16 41.33
N THR A 349 21.65 29.90 40.09
CA THR A 349 20.61 30.67 39.35
C THR A 349 20.25 29.99 38.02
N CYS A 350 18.97 30.14 37.63
CA CYS A 350 18.28 29.72 36.39
C CYS A 350 19.11 29.87 35.09
N LEU A 351 18.92 29.08 34.03
CA LEU A 351 17.68 28.87 33.25
C LEU A 351 17.78 27.61 32.36
#